data_AF-A0A6M3MDR4-F1
#
_entry.id   AF-A0A6M3MDR4-F1
#
_cell.length_a   1.000
_cell.length_b   1.000
_cell.length_c   1.000
_cell.angle_alpha   90.00
_cell.angle_beta   90.00
_cell.angle_gamma   90.00
#
_symmetry.space_group_name_H-M   'P 1'
#
loop_
_entity.id
_entity.type
_entity.pdbx_description
1 polymer ?
#
loop_
_entity_poly.entity_id
_entity_poly.type
_entity_poly.pdbx_seq_one_letter_code
_entity_poly.pdbx_strand_id
1 'polypeptide(L)'
;MITKVFDDIINLIYALPSKYRNRASFLVNNVNIREMRKIKDSQNRYIWQEAVAPGQPSTVYGYPVIENNWVPESEIYFGDWKLGYWLGDRRKMSVLTTNIGGSAWEHDQIGIRVVERIAGNCVLEEAMRKLTTIP
;
A
#
# COMPACT_ATOMS: atom_id res chain seq x y z
N MET A 1 6.35 21.08 19.58
CA MET A 1 6.78 20.73 18.20
C MET A 1 6.00 19.48 17.76
N ILE A 2 4.69 19.60 17.53
CA ILE A 2 3.77 18.49 17.13
C ILE A 2 2.90 18.88 15.92
N THR A 3 2.91 20.16 15.50
CA THR A 3 2.08 20.67 14.41
C THR A 3 2.60 20.36 13.00
N LYS A 4 3.90 20.10 12.81
CA LYS A 4 4.49 19.88 11.47
C LYS A 4 4.08 18.57 10.78
N VAL A 5 3.65 17.57 11.55
CA VAL A 5 3.44 16.21 11.04
C VAL A 5 2.28 16.13 10.05
N PHE A 6 1.16 16.74 10.42
CA PHE A 6 -0.04 16.67 9.60
C PHE A 6 0.08 17.57 8.35
N ASP A 7 0.80 18.68 8.49
CA ASP A 7 1.15 19.55 7.38
C ASP A 7 1.92 18.79 6.30
N ASP A 8 2.82 17.86 6.67
CA ASP A 8 3.55 17.04 5.69
C ASP A 8 2.65 16.10 4.88
N ILE A 9 1.59 15.55 5.50
CA ILE A 9 0.57 14.75 4.80
C ILE A 9 -0.23 15.63 3.85
N ILE A 10 -0.60 16.84 4.27
CA ILE A 10 -1.30 17.81 3.41
C ILE A 10 -0.39 18.19 2.23
N ASN A 11 0.88 18.49 2.50
CA ASN A 11 1.88 18.81 1.48
C ASN A 11 2.02 17.67 0.48
N LEU A 12 2.01 16.41 0.92
CA LEU A 12 2.03 15.24 0.05
C LEU A 12 0.81 15.19 -0.89
N ILE A 13 -0.40 15.49 -0.39
CA ILE A 13 -1.62 15.54 -1.20
C ILE A 13 -1.50 16.63 -2.28
N TYR A 14 -1.08 17.84 -1.88
CA TYR A 14 -0.99 18.97 -2.79
C TYR A 14 0.23 18.93 -3.72
N ALA A 15 1.24 18.13 -3.40
CA ALA A 15 2.37 17.84 -4.30
C ALA A 15 1.96 16.97 -5.51
N LEU A 16 0.82 16.28 -5.44
CA LEU A 16 0.26 15.53 -6.56
C LEU A 16 -0.58 16.48 -7.46
N PRO A 17 -0.33 16.50 -8.79
CA PRO A 17 -1.15 17.26 -9.73
C PRO A 17 -2.64 16.96 -9.57
N SER A 18 -3.47 18.00 -9.67
CA SER A 18 -4.94 17.90 -9.48
C SER A 18 -5.60 16.83 -10.36
N LYS A 19 -5.07 16.60 -11.58
CA LYS A 19 -5.54 15.56 -12.51
C LYS A 19 -5.56 14.15 -11.90
N TYR A 20 -4.64 13.85 -10.98
CA TYR A 20 -4.51 12.51 -10.38
C TYR A 20 -5.17 12.40 -9.00
N ARG A 21 -5.47 13.51 -8.34
CA ARG A 21 -6.03 13.51 -6.98
C ARG A 21 -7.38 12.82 -6.88
N ASN A 22 -8.26 12.95 -7.86
CA ASN A 22 -9.63 12.42 -7.79
C ASN A 22 -9.70 10.89 -7.54
N ARG A 23 -8.70 10.14 -7.98
CA ARG A 23 -8.62 8.68 -7.83
C ARG A 23 -7.44 8.25 -6.97
N ALA A 24 -6.80 9.20 -6.30
CA ALA A 24 -5.61 8.92 -5.52
C ALA A 24 -5.98 8.21 -4.21
N SER A 25 -5.05 7.40 -3.74
CA SER A 25 -5.16 6.72 -2.45
C SER A 25 -3.80 6.64 -1.78
N PHE A 26 -3.81 6.56 -0.46
CA PHE A 26 -2.59 6.36 0.31
C PHE A 26 -2.22 4.88 0.34
N LEU A 27 -0.93 4.58 0.25
CA LEU A 27 -0.38 3.25 0.50
C LEU A 27 0.63 3.37 1.64
N VAL A 28 0.34 2.70 2.75
CA VAL A 28 0.99 2.95 4.04
C VAL A 28 1.23 1.66 4.79
N ASN A 29 2.34 1.58 5.50
CA ASN A 29 2.61 0.49 6.44
C ASN A 29 1.74 0.61 7.71
N ASN A 30 1.38 -0.51 8.34
CA ASN A 30 0.61 -0.53 9.59
C ASN A 30 1.23 0.34 10.71
N VAL A 31 2.57 0.30 10.85
CA VAL A 31 3.28 1.11 11.87
C VAL A 31 3.01 2.61 11.68
N ASN A 32 3.01 3.08 10.43
CA ASN A 32 2.77 4.48 10.10
C ASN A 32 1.28 4.84 10.29
N ILE A 33 0.37 3.93 9.99
CA ILE A 33 -1.07 4.11 10.27
C ILE A 33 -1.30 4.31 11.77
N ARG A 34 -0.61 3.53 12.63
CA ARG A 34 -0.69 3.68 14.08
C ARG A 34 -0.24 5.06 14.54
N GLU A 35 0.87 5.59 14.02
CA GLU A 35 1.34 6.93 14.40
C GLU A 35 0.44 8.03 13.84
N MET A 36 -0.01 7.92 12.59
CA MET A 36 -0.99 8.84 11.98
C MET A 36 -2.28 8.92 12.80
N ARG A 37 -2.74 7.80 13.36
CA ARG A 37 -3.93 7.75 14.22
C ARG A 37 -3.75 8.46 15.57
N LYS A 38 -2.53 8.56 16.09
CA LYS A 38 -2.27 9.23 17.37
C LYS A 38 -2.23 10.75 17.25
N ILE A 39 -2.22 11.29 16.04
CA ILE A 39 -2.17 12.74 15.81
C ILE A 39 -3.45 13.40 16.33
N LYS A 40 -3.27 14.41 17.18
CA LYS A 40 -4.36 15.18 17.80
C LYS A 40 -4.31 16.65 17.40
N ASP A 41 -5.48 17.28 17.38
CA ASP A 41 -5.58 18.73 17.27
C ASP A 41 -5.25 19.43 18.59
N SER A 42 -5.19 20.77 18.57
CA SER A 42 -4.96 21.60 19.77
C SER A 42 -6.08 21.48 20.83
N GLN A 43 -7.18 20.82 20.49
CA GLN A 43 -8.32 20.51 21.37
C GLN A 43 -8.30 19.06 21.85
N ASN A 44 -7.18 18.34 21.67
CA ASN A 44 -6.97 16.93 22.03
C ASN A 44 -7.87 15.91 21.32
N ARG A 45 -8.50 16.29 20.20
CA ARG A 45 -9.31 15.38 19.38
C ARG A 45 -8.45 14.70 18.33
N TYR A 46 -8.71 13.42 18.08
CA TYR A 46 -8.06 12.69 17.00
C TYR A 46 -8.50 13.24 15.64
N ILE A 47 -7.52 13.55 14.79
CA ILE A 47 -7.79 14.10 13.45
C ILE A 47 -8.32 13.01 12.52
N TRP A 48 -7.79 11.80 12.65
CA TRP A 48 -8.26 10.64 11.91
C TRP A 48 -9.24 9.83 12.77
N GLN A 49 -10.46 9.68 12.26
CA GLN A 49 -11.48 8.81 12.83
C GLN A 49 -11.74 7.62 11.88
N GLU A 50 -11.98 6.44 12.44
CA GLU A 50 -12.26 5.24 11.65
C GLU A 50 -13.58 5.35 10.88
N ALA A 51 -13.66 4.60 9.79
CA ALA A 51 -14.95 4.33 9.16
C ALA A 51 -15.77 3.48 10.13
N VAL A 52 -16.88 4.03 10.62
CA VAL A 52 -17.81 3.36 11.56
C VAL A 52 -18.57 2.19 10.89
N ALA A 53 -18.48 2.07 9.56
CA ALA A 53 -19.16 1.05 8.77
C ALA A 53 -18.21 -0.10 8.36
N PRO A 54 -18.61 -1.37 8.54
CA PRO A 54 -17.80 -2.51 8.10
C PRO A 54 -17.63 -2.49 6.58
N GLY A 55 -16.37 -2.64 6.13
CA GLY A 55 -16.03 -2.77 4.71
C GLY A 55 -15.63 -1.47 3.98
N GLN A 56 -15.66 -0.31 4.64
CA GLN A 56 -15.09 0.91 4.06
C GLN A 56 -13.63 1.10 4.49
N PRO A 57 -12.69 1.33 3.54
CA PRO A 57 -11.33 1.66 3.89
C PRO A 57 -11.31 2.95 4.71
N SER A 58 -10.50 3.00 5.77
CA SER A 58 -10.34 4.20 6.58
C SER A 58 -9.84 5.35 5.71
N THR A 59 -10.54 6.48 5.76
CA THR A 59 -10.21 7.64 4.94
C THR A 59 -9.46 8.69 5.74
N VAL A 60 -8.41 9.29 5.15
CA VAL A 60 -7.74 10.49 5.65
C VAL A 60 -7.98 11.60 4.65
N TYR A 61 -8.52 12.74 5.09
CA TYR A 61 -8.85 13.87 4.21
C TYR A 61 -9.78 13.51 3.03
N GLY A 62 -10.62 12.47 3.20
CA GLY A 62 -11.52 11.98 2.15
C GLY A 62 -10.85 11.07 1.12
N TYR A 63 -9.55 10.78 1.26
CA TYR A 63 -8.86 9.78 0.44
C TYR A 63 -8.76 8.45 1.18
N PRO A 64 -8.93 7.31 0.49
CA PRO A 64 -8.80 6.00 1.12
C PRO A 64 -7.34 5.71 1.46
N VAL A 65 -7.14 5.06 2.61
CA VAL A 65 -5.84 4.54 3.03
C VAL A 65 -5.81 3.02 2.87
N ILE A 66 -4.83 2.54 2.11
CA ILE A 66 -4.57 1.12 1.88
C ILE A 66 -3.38 0.71 2.73
N GLU A 67 -3.60 -0.25 3.62
CA GLU A 67 -2.55 -0.86 4.42
C GLU A 67 -1.77 -1.87 3.59
N ASN A 68 -0.44 -1.75 3.59
CA ASN A 68 0.45 -2.71 2.95
C ASN A 68 1.77 -2.83 3.70
N ASN A 69 2.03 -4.02 4.27
CA ASN A 69 3.23 -4.29 5.05
C ASN A 69 4.52 -4.38 4.21
N TRP A 70 4.39 -4.48 2.88
CA TRP A 70 5.55 -4.45 1.98
C TRP A 70 6.07 -3.05 1.72
N VAL A 71 5.30 -2.01 2.07
CA VAL A 71 5.79 -0.64 2.03
C VAL A 71 6.78 -0.43 3.17
N PRO A 72 7.98 0.16 2.90
CA PRO A 72 8.94 0.47 3.93
C PRO A 72 8.32 1.33 5.03
N GLU A 73 8.64 1.00 6.29
CA GLU A 73 8.20 1.82 7.42
C GLU A 73 8.66 3.26 7.30
N SER A 74 9.75 3.56 6.58
CA SER A 74 10.27 4.92 6.38
C SER A 74 9.60 5.72 5.27
N GLU A 75 8.55 5.19 4.61
CA GLU A 75 7.89 5.88 3.51
C GLU A 75 6.35 5.82 3.59
N ILE A 76 5.72 6.91 3.14
CA ILE A 76 4.28 7.01 2.88
C ILE A 76 4.11 7.36 1.41
N TYR A 77 3.24 6.64 0.71
CA TYR A 77 2.96 6.93 -0.70
C TYR A 77 1.53 7.42 -0.92
N PHE A 78 1.39 8.31 -1.90
CA PHE A 78 0.10 8.85 -2.33
C PHE A 78 0.07 8.99 -3.85
N GLY A 79 -0.95 8.44 -4.49
CA GLY A 79 -1.07 8.51 -5.95
C GLY A 79 -2.25 7.76 -6.52
N ASP A 80 -2.45 7.93 -7.83
CA ASP A 80 -3.37 7.10 -8.61
C ASP A 80 -2.61 5.84 -9.08
N TRP A 81 -2.82 4.74 -8.36
CA TRP A 81 -2.17 3.46 -8.64
C TRP A 81 -2.59 2.85 -9.97
N LYS A 82 -3.80 3.14 -10.45
CA LYS A 82 -4.31 2.58 -11.70
C LYS A 82 -3.57 3.15 -12.91
N LEU A 83 -3.15 4.40 -12.83
CA LEU A 83 -2.38 5.07 -13.86
C LEU A 83 -0.87 4.97 -13.63
N GLY A 84 -0.43 5.00 -12.36
CA GLY A 84 0.98 5.00 -11.99
C GLY A 84 1.66 3.65 -12.19
N TYR A 85 0.95 2.55 -11.93
CA TYR A 85 1.55 1.21 -11.90
C TYR A 85 0.84 0.26 -12.86
N TRP A 86 1.61 -0.40 -13.72
CA TRP A 86 1.07 -1.41 -14.62
C TRP A 86 1.52 -2.79 -14.17
N LEU A 87 0.54 -3.67 -13.94
CA LEU A 87 0.75 -5.07 -13.59
C LEU A 87 0.38 -5.93 -14.80
N GLY A 88 1.32 -6.70 -15.31
CA GLY A 88 1.14 -7.62 -16.43
C GLY A 88 1.35 -9.06 -16.00
N ASP A 89 0.38 -9.92 -16.31
CA ASP A 89 0.56 -11.37 -16.25
C ASP A 89 1.04 -11.87 -17.63
N ARG A 90 2.15 -12.60 -17.64
CA ARG A 90 2.73 -13.19 -18.85
C ARG A 90 2.25 -14.61 -19.12
N ARG A 91 1.85 -15.36 -18.08
CA ARG A 91 1.49 -16.78 -18.22
C ARG A 91 0.56 -17.17 -17.08
N LYS A 92 -0.58 -17.78 -17.45
CA LYS A 92 -1.49 -18.42 -16.50
C LYS A 92 -0.72 -19.29 -15.50
N MET A 93 -1.08 -19.16 -14.24
CA MET A 93 -0.56 -19.98 -13.14
C MET A 93 -0.58 -21.46 -13.52
N SER A 94 0.57 -22.13 -13.40
CA SER A 94 0.70 -23.56 -13.65
C SER A 94 1.00 -24.31 -12.36
N VAL A 95 0.23 -25.36 -12.09
CA VAL A 95 0.40 -26.25 -10.94
C VAL A 95 0.90 -27.60 -11.44
N LEU A 96 1.95 -28.12 -10.82
CA LEU A 96 2.52 -29.43 -11.10
C LEU A 96 2.64 -30.21 -9.79
N THR A 97 2.15 -31.45 -9.79
CA THR A 97 2.28 -32.37 -8.67
C THR A 97 3.25 -33.48 -9.06
N THR A 98 4.23 -33.79 -8.21
CA THR A 98 5.16 -34.90 -8.44
C THR A 98 5.45 -35.63 -7.14
N ASN A 99 5.55 -36.96 -7.23
CA ASN A 99 5.97 -37.85 -6.14
C ASN A 99 7.37 -38.46 -6.41
N ILE A 100 8.04 -38.08 -7.50
CA ILE A 100 9.29 -38.71 -7.96
C ILE A 100 10.51 -37.77 -7.81
N GLY A 101 10.29 -36.47 -7.60
CA GLY A 101 11.37 -35.48 -7.53
C GLY A 101 11.75 -35.07 -6.10
N GLY A 102 13.05 -34.89 -5.84
CA GLY A 102 13.59 -34.21 -4.64
C GLY A 102 13.25 -34.88 -3.32
N SER A 103 13.78 -36.09 -3.07
CA SER A 103 13.58 -36.96 -1.90
C SER A 103 12.12 -37.30 -1.52
N ALA A 104 11.13 -36.78 -2.26
CA ALA A 104 9.72 -37.02 -2.01
C ALA A 104 9.33 -38.51 -2.10
N TRP A 105 9.96 -39.26 -3.01
CA TRP A 105 9.75 -40.70 -3.14
C TRP A 105 10.28 -41.49 -1.94
N GLU A 106 11.43 -41.09 -1.39
CA GLU A 106 12.08 -41.79 -0.27
C GLU A 106 11.36 -41.55 1.07
N HIS A 107 10.50 -40.54 1.14
CA HIS A 107 9.81 -40.11 2.36
C HIS A 107 8.27 -40.18 2.25
N ASP A 108 7.73 -40.82 1.21
CA ASP A 108 6.28 -40.92 0.94
C ASP A 108 5.58 -39.54 0.90
N GLN A 109 6.21 -38.56 0.25
CA GLN A 109 5.69 -37.19 0.12
C GLN A 109 5.24 -36.87 -1.31
N ILE A 110 4.31 -35.91 -1.44
CA ILE A 110 3.91 -35.34 -2.73
C ILE A 110 4.37 -33.89 -2.77
N GLY A 111 5.26 -33.57 -3.71
CA GLY A 111 5.69 -32.21 -3.99
C GLY A 111 4.68 -31.49 -4.89
N ILE A 112 4.28 -30.28 -4.49
CA ILE A 112 3.42 -29.40 -5.29
C ILE A 112 4.23 -28.17 -5.68
N ARG A 113 4.36 -27.92 -6.99
CA ARG A 113 5.01 -26.73 -7.53
C ARG A 113 3.99 -25.84 -8.22
N VAL A 114 3.88 -24.61 -7.75
CA VAL A 114 3.06 -23.56 -8.38
C VAL A 114 4.00 -22.52 -8.98
N VAL A 115 3.79 -22.18 -10.25
CA VAL A 115 4.55 -21.13 -10.94
C VAL A 115 3.58 -20.12 -11.53
N GLU A 116 3.77 -18.88 -11.16
CA GLU A 116 3.11 -17.71 -11.74
C GLU A 116 4.18 -16.71 -12.19
N ARG A 117 3.92 -15.96 -13.26
CA ARG A 117 4.87 -14.99 -13.81
C ARG A 117 4.22 -13.64 -13.98
N ILE A 118 4.36 -12.82 -12.95
CA ILE A 118 3.89 -11.44 -12.92
C ILE A 118 5.09 -10.51 -13.12
N ALA A 119 4.89 -9.44 -13.89
CA ALA A 119 5.80 -8.31 -13.96
C ALA A 119 5.03 -7.03 -13.66
N GLY A 120 5.70 -6.06 -13.06
CA GLY A 120 5.10 -4.76 -12.78
C GLY A 120 6.10 -3.65 -13.07
N ASN A 121 5.63 -2.56 -13.68
CA ASN A 121 6.44 -1.39 -13.98
C ASN A 121 5.69 -0.11 -13.59
N CYS A 122 6.45 0.89 -13.13
CA CYS A 122 5.95 2.25 -12.99
C CYS A 122 5.90 2.90 -14.38
N VAL A 123 4.70 3.27 -14.83
CA VAL A 123 4.49 3.87 -16.15
C VAL A 123 4.39 5.38 -16.07
N LEU A 124 3.80 5.90 -14.98
CA LEU A 124 3.62 7.32 -14.75
C LEU A 124 4.09 7.70 -13.35
N GLU A 125 5.36 8.07 -13.25
CA GLU A 125 5.97 8.52 -12.00
C GLU A 125 5.34 9.83 -11.47
N GLU A 126 4.82 10.67 -12.36
CA GLU A 126 4.11 11.89 -11.97
C GLU A 126 2.79 11.64 -11.22
N ALA A 127 2.20 10.46 -11.40
CA ALA A 127 0.94 10.08 -10.77
C ALA A 127 1.13 9.61 -9.31
N MET A 128 2.37 9.60 -8.82
CA MET A 128 2.71 9.15 -7.49
C MET A 128 3.68 10.13 -6.81
N ARG A 129 3.47 10.32 -5.52
CA ARG A 129 4.38 11.05 -4.65
C ARG A 129 4.65 10.21 -3.41
N LYS A 130 5.85 10.35 -2.88
CA LYS A 130 6.26 9.71 -1.64
C LYS A 130 6.70 10.76 -0.65
N LEU A 131 6.43 10.48 0.61
CA LEU A 131 6.91 11.23 1.77
C LEU A 131 7.82 10.30 2.56
N THR A 132 9.08 10.70 2.73
CA THR A 132 10.11 9.94 3.47
C THR A 132 10.22 10.38 4.93
N THR A 133 9.62 11.51 5.28
CA THR A 133 9.58 12.01 6.65
C THR A 133 8.29 11.50 7.28
N ILE A 134 8.43 10.61 8.26
CA ILE A 134 7.29 10.09 9.01
C ILE A 134 7.35 10.63 10.43
N PRO A 135 6.19 10.95 11.04
CA PRO A 135 6.08 11.25 12.46
C PRO A 135 6.65 10.20 13.40
#